data_AF-A0AAW2GXQ3-F1
#
_entry.id   AF-A0AAW2GXQ3-F1
#
_cell.length_a   1.000
_cell.length_b   1.000
_cell.length_c   1.000
_cell.angle_alpha   90.00
_cell.angle_beta   90.00
_cell.angle_gamma   90.00
#
_symmetry.space_group_name_H-M   'P 1'
#
loop_
_entity.id
_entity.type
_entity.pdbx_description
1 polymer ?
#
loop_
_entity_poly.entity_id
_entity_poly.type
_entity_poly.pdbx_seq_one_letter_code
_entity_poly.pdbx_strand_id
1 'polypeptide(L)'
;MDNEQCTKKPKLEKIRTITEGKAQILVTNERVFYNPVQEFNRDLSIAVLTVFQQNNYDKKILQKHNLEEGLKDSMTHDAQDQKKITILEALSATGLRSIRYAKEVEGVQQIVANDISAKAVESIRQNILHNGVENLVTPYHEDATLLMYQHRQKRFDAVDLDPYGCPSMYLDSAVQCVSDGGILLVTATDMAVLAGNVPETCYYKYGAISIKSKSCHEIALRILLQCIASHAGRYGRYIEPLLSVSVDFYIRVFVRIFTSHNKCKSNSSKIGMLYQCTGCESMQVQPLVIRKDVNSNSNNNYKLPSAPVIDQQCKYCQHQQHMGGPIWLGRLHDRDFVSQLLYNLSSMELGTSKRLEGVLTVIYEELDNVLYYNLDRLMSIVKCCVPPMLMFRSALLNAGYKVSYSHASKVSIKSDAPNNVIWDIVRAWEKEHPVRQKKLAENSPAIRILNTASTTNISFAMHDLANPISRQKHLSRFQQNPTVNWGPGVRSRTRVDLENAEESKKVRNQNKHSKKKSAAVDQQIIQQ
;
A
#
# COMPACT_ATOMS: atom_id res chain seq x y z
N MET A 1 39.11 14.88 -65.13
CA MET A 1 38.89 13.62 -64.41
C MET A 1 38.51 14.01 -62.99
N ASP A 2 37.22 14.24 -62.82
CA ASP A 2 36.61 14.58 -61.54
C ASP A 2 36.63 13.35 -60.65
N ASN A 3 37.02 13.53 -59.39
CA ASN A 3 36.81 12.55 -58.35
C ASN A 3 36.27 13.26 -57.12
N GLU A 4 34.96 13.52 -57.15
CA GLU A 4 34.15 13.83 -55.97
C GLU A 4 34.17 12.62 -55.03
N GLN A 5 34.92 12.69 -53.94
CA GLN A 5 34.66 11.83 -52.78
C GLN A 5 33.60 12.47 -51.89
N CYS A 6 32.39 12.00 -52.14
CA CYS A 6 31.17 12.19 -51.35
C CYS A 6 31.42 12.10 -49.84
N THR A 7 31.25 13.22 -49.14
CA THR A 7 31.21 13.28 -47.69
C THR A 7 29.99 12.50 -47.19
N LYS A 8 30.25 11.39 -46.47
CA LYS A 8 29.22 10.60 -45.80
C LYS A 8 28.43 11.51 -44.85
N LYS A 9 27.15 11.73 -45.14
CA LYS A 9 26.18 12.29 -44.18
C LYS A 9 26.23 11.46 -42.88
N PRO A 10 26.34 12.08 -41.70
CA PRO A 10 26.27 11.34 -40.45
C PRO A 10 24.88 10.69 -40.35
N LYS A 11 24.84 9.37 -40.16
CA LYS A 11 23.59 8.66 -39.83
C LYS A 11 23.09 9.24 -38.50
N LEU A 12 21.94 9.89 -38.51
CA LEU A 12 21.19 10.20 -37.29
C LEU A 12 20.94 8.88 -36.56
N GLU A 13 21.71 8.61 -35.51
CA GLU A 13 21.46 7.48 -34.63
C GLU A 13 20.08 7.67 -34.00
N LYS A 14 19.16 6.77 -34.36
CA LYS A 14 17.79 6.78 -33.85
C LYS A 14 17.83 6.51 -32.35
N ILE A 15 17.72 7.55 -31.54
CA ILE A 15 17.70 7.44 -30.07
C ILE A 15 16.62 6.44 -29.68
N ARG A 16 16.98 5.41 -28.93
CA ARG A 16 16.04 4.37 -28.47
C ARG A 16 15.02 5.00 -27.54
N THR A 17 13.75 4.64 -27.71
CA THR A 17 12.65 5.10 -26.85
C THR A 17 12.03 3.95 -26.07
N ILE A 18 11.46 4.27 -24.90
CA ILE A 18 10.59 3.37 -24.13
C ILE A 18 9.23 4.04 -24.04
N THR A 19 8.16 3.31 -24.34
CA THR A 19 6.78 3.80 -24.26
C THR A 19 6.06 3.16 -23.08
N GLU A 20 5.35 3.96 -22.31
CA GLU A 20 4.44 3.48 -21.27
C GLU A 20 3.23 4.43 -21.20
N GLY A 21 2.02 3.87 -21.33
CA GLY A 21 0.82 4.68 -21.51
C GLY A 21 0.96 5.62 -22.71
N LYS A 22 0.66 6.91 -22.51
CA LYS A 22 0.79 7.94 -23.56
C LYS A 22 2.17 8.63 -23.58
N ALA A 23 3.06 8.25 -22.68
CA ALA A 23 4.39 8.83 -22.53
C ALA A 23 5.46 8.03 -23.26
N GLN A 24 6.46 8.73 -23.80
CA GLN A 24 7.67 8.13 -24.36
C GLN A 24 8.90 8.73 -23.69
N ILE A 25 9.83 7.92 -23.20
CA ILE A 25 11.11 8.41 -22.65
C ILE A 25 12.27 8.04 -23.55
N LEU A 26 13.19 8.99 -23.71
CA LEU A 26 14.43 8.83 -24.46
C LEU A 26 15.44 8.04 -23.63
N VAL A 27 16.04 7.03 -24.26
CA VAL A 27 17.14 6.24 -23.68
C VAL A 27 18.45 6.80 -24.20
N THR A 28 18.90 7.89 -23.59
CA THR A 28 20.11 8.61 -24.01
C THR A 28 21.41 8.00 -23.47
N ASN A 29 21.33 7.12 -22.46
CA ASN A 29 22.46 6.40 -21.87
C ASN A 29 22.04 4.94 -21.55
N GLU A 30 23.00 4.01 -21.47
CA GLU A 30 22.75 2.62 -21.05
C GLU A 30 22.15 2.48 -19.63
N ARG A 31 22.09 3.57 -18.85
CA ARG A 31 21.63 3.61 -17.45
C ARG A 31 20.46 4.56 -17.21
N VAL A 32 19.52 4.66 -18.14
CA VAL A 32 18.23 5.35 -17.86
C VAL A 32 17.48 4.58 -16.77
N PHE A 33 17.11 5.26 -15.69
CA PHE A 33 16.34 4.63 -14.62
C PHE A 33 14.89 4.44 -15.07
N TYR A 34 14.57 3.22 -15.49
CA TYR A 34 13.21 2.79 -15.81
C TYR A 34 12.99 1.41 -15.18
N ASN A 35 11.86 1.24 -14.50
CA ASN A 35 11.45 -0.05 -13.97
C ASN A 35 10.05 -0.40 -14.49
N PRO A 36 9.92 -1.35 -15.44
CA PRO A 36 8.62 -1.75 -15.98
C PRO A 36 7.70 -2.37 -14.92
N VAL A 37 8.27 -2.92 -13.83
CA VAL A 37 7.47 -3.45 -12.72
C VAL A 37 6.64 -2.37 -12.01
N GLN A 38 7.03 -1.10 -12.14
CA GLN A 38 6.32 0.03 -11.55
C GLN A 38 5.22 0.60 -12.45
N GLU A 39 4.92 -0.02 -13.61
CA GLU A 39 3.81 0.41 -14.48
C GLU A 39 2.48 0.39 -13.72
N PHE A 40 2.18 -0.68 -12.97
CA PHE A 40 0.98 -0.75 -12.13
C PHE A 40 0.91 0.38 -11.10
N ASN A 41 2.05 0.78 -10.52
CA ASN A 41 2.10 1.88 -9.56
C ASN A 41 1.73 3.22 -10.22
N ARG A 42 2.27 3.47 -11.42
CA ARG A 42 2.01 4.67 -12.21
C ARG A 42 0.57 4.70 -12.71
N ASP A 43 0.05 3.60 -13.24
CA ASP A 43 -1.35 3.46 -13.64
C ASP A 43 -2.30 3.71 -12.47
N LEU A 44 -2.02 3.11 -11.30
CA LEU A 44 -2.82 3.34 -10.10
C LEU A 44 -2.84 4.82 -9.70
N SER A 45 -1.71 5.51 -9.87
CA SER A 45 -1.61 6.93 -9.53
C SER A 45 -2.42 7.80 -10.48
N ILE A 46 -2.43 7.47 -11.77
CA ILE A 46 -3.27 8.14 -12.78
C ILE A 46 -4.74 7.93 -12.46
N ALA A 47 -5.15 6.70 -12.15
CA ALA A 47 -6.52 6.41 -11.78
C ALA A 47 -6.98 7.21 -10.54
N VAL A 48 -6.14 7.24 -9.50
CA VAL A 48 -6.41 8.00 -8.27
C VAL A 48 -6.45 9.50 -8.52
N LEU A 49 -5.51 10.06 -9.29
CA LEU A 49 -5.49 11.49 -9.59
C LEU A 49 -6.69 11.91 -10.45
N THR A 50 -7.11 11.06 -11.40
CA THR A 50 -8.28 11.31 -12.24
C THR A 50 -9.56 11.40 -11.39
N VAL A 51 -9.81 10.41 -10.53
CA VAL A 51 -10.99 10.42 -9.64
C VAL A 51 -10.90 11.51 -8.57
N PHE A 52 -9.70 11.80 -8.04
CA PHE A 52 -9.50 12.93 -7.13
C PHE A 52 -9.87 14.25 -7.79
N GLN A 53 -9.49 14.45 -9.05
CA GLN A 53 -9.76 15.68 -9.78
C GLN A 53 -11.26 15.83 -10.12
N GLN A 54 -11.91 14.75 -10.56
CA GLN A 54 -13.36 14.72 -10.77
C GLN A 54 -14.13 15.08 -9.49
N ASN A 55 -13.78 14.46 -8.35
CA ASN A 55 -14.43 14.75 -7.07
C ASN A 55 -14.27 16.21 -6.60
N ASN A 56 -13.12 16.82 -6.87
CA ASN A 56 -12.90 18.24 -6.52
C ASN A 56 -13.75 19.18 -7.38
N TYR A 57 -14.02 18.79 -8.63
CA TYR A 57 -14.93 19.51 -9.51
C TYR A 57 -16.37 19.41 -9.02
N ASP A 58 -16.86 18.20 -8.72
CA ASP A 58 -18.24 17.97 -8.28
C ASP A 58 -18.58 18.71 -6.98
N LYS A 59 -17.66 18.69 -6.01
CA LYS A 59 -17.84 19.44 -4.75
C LYS A 59 -17.99 20.94 -4.97
N LYS A 60 -17.34 21.50 -5.98
CA LYS A 60 -17.47 22.93 -6.31
C LYS A 60 -18.80 23.23 -6.96
N ILE A 61 -19.28 22.39 -7.88
CA ILE A 61 -20.60 22.54 -8.48
C ILE A 61 -21.66 22.56 -7.37
N LEU A 62 -21.59 21.60 -6.43
CA LEU A 62 -22.50 21.55 -5.30
C LEU A 62 -22.41 22.79 -4.39
N GLN A 63 -21.20 23.30 -4.12
CA GLN A 63 -21.04 24.54 -3.36
C GLN A 63 -21.59 25.78 -4.09
N LYS A 64 -21.37 25.89 -5.41
CA LYS A 64 -21.93 26.97 -6.23
C LYS A 64 -23.46 26.91 -6.25
N HIS A 65 -24.06 25.76 -6.48
CA HIS A 65 -25.51 25.59 -6.42
C HIS A 65 -26.10 25.95 -5.05
N ASN A 66 -25.46 25.53 -3.95
CA ASN A 66 -25.92 25.89 -2.60
C ASN A 66 -25.78 27.39 -2.28
N LEU A 67 -24.86 28.10 -2.94
CA LEU A 67 -24.70 29.55 -2.82
C LEU A 67 -25.66 30.31 -3.75
N GLU A 68 -25.94 29.77 -4.93
CA GLU A 68 -26.85 30.34 -5.95
C GLU A 68 -28.34 30.16 -5.58
N GLU A 69 -28.70 29.15 -4.78
CA GLU A 69 -30.04 29.09 -4.15
C GLU A 69 -30.33 30.27 -3.20
N GLY A 70 -29.30 31.05 -2.81
CA GLY A 70 -29.43 32.29 -2.04
C GLY A 70 -29.50 33.58 -2.87
N LEU A 71 -29.21 33.54 -4.18
CA LEU A 71 -29.17 34.72 -5.05
C LEU A 71 -29.69 34.35 -6.45
N LYS A 72 -30.99 34.57 -6.68
CA LYS A 72 -31.58 34.55 -8.02
C LYS A 72 -31.20 35.82 -8.77
N ASP A 73 -30.18 35.78 -9.62
CA ASP A 73 -30.32 36.25 -11.00
C ASP A 73 -29.09 35.96 -11.89
N SER A 74 -29.41 35.47 -13.10
CA SER A 74 -28.62 35.41 -14.33
C SER A 74 -27.24 34.72 -14.27
N MET A 75 -27.13 33.52 -14.86
CA MET A 75 -25.85 33.02 -15.37
C MET A 75 -26.01 32.30 -16.71
N THR A 76 -25.31 32.84 -17.70
CA THR A 76 -24.82 32.13 -18.88
C THR A 76 -23.88 31.00 -18.44
N HIS A 77 -24.16 29.77 -18.88
CA HIS A 77 -23.34 28.60 -18.60
C HIS A 77 -22.01 28.62 -19.37
N ASP A 78 -20.96 29.19 -18.77
CA ASP A 78 -19.59 28.90 -19.20
C ASP A 78 -19.08 27.63 -18.50
N ALA A 79 -18.95 26.56 -19.28
CA ALA A 79 -18.43 25.25 -18.86
C ALA A 79 -16.90 25.25 -18.57
N GLN A 80 -16.28 26.41 -18.39
CA GLN A 80 -14.83 26.58 -18.48
C GLN A 80 -14.08 26.68 -17.15
N ASP A 81 -14.76 26.72 -16.01
CA ASP A 81 -14.11 27.00 -14.73
C ASP A 81 -13.84 25.73 -13.87
N GLN A 82 -13.37 24.66 -14.53
CA GLN A 82 -12.89 23.46 -13.85
C GLN A 82 -11.58 23.81 -13.13
N LYS A 83 -11.58 23.81 -11.78
CA LYS A 83 -10.38 24.12 -10.99
C LYS A 83 -9.29 23.11 -11.35
N LYS A 84 -8.30 23.56 -12.10
CA LYS A 84 -7.15 22.73 -12.44
C LYS A 84 -6.29 22.47 -11.20
N ILE A 85 -5.61 21.33 -11.15
CA ILE A 85 -4.75 20.94 -10.02
C ILE A 85 -3.27 21.16 -10.30
N THR A 86 -2.54 21.49 -9.24
CA THR A 86 -1.08 21.55 -9.26
C THR A 86 -0.49 20.29 -8.63
N ILE A 87 0.52 19.69 -9.26
CA ILE A 87 1.11 18.41 -8.85
C ILE A 87 2.62 18.58 -8.65
N LEU A 88 3.16 17.96 -7.60
CA LEU A 88 4.60 17.79 -7.41
C LEU A 88 4.97 16.30 -7.50
N GLU A 89 5.87 15.95 -8.42
CA GLU A 89 6.63 14.71 -8.37
C GLU A 89 8.00 15.01 -7.75
N ALA A 90 8.18 14.68 -6.47
CA ALA A 90 9.34 15.14 -5.72
C ALA A 90 10.66 14.44 -6.09
N LEU A 91 10.57 13.19 -6.61
CA LEU A 91 11.71 12.36 -7.03
C LEU A 91 11.45 11.75 -8.42
N SER A 92 11.72 12.52 -9.46
CA SER A 92 11.20 12.27 -10.82
C SER A 92 12.06 11.34 -11.68
N ALA A 93 13.35 11.23 -11.41
CA ALA A 93 14.31 10.51 -12.24
C ALA A 93 14.23 10.90 -13.74
N THR A 94 13.51 10.13 -14.55
CA THR A 94 13.33 10.41 -15.99
C THR A 94 12.18 11.36 -16.30
N GLY A 95 11.33 11.67 -15.32
CA GLY A 95 10.11 12.46 -15.48
C GLY A 95 8.95 11.66 -16.07
N LEU A 96 9.07 10.34 -16.24
CA LEU A 96 8.05 9.49 -16.87
C LEU A 96 6.68 9.69 -16.22
N ARG A 97 6.60 9.68 -14.89
CA ARG A 97 5.35 9.79 -14.16
C ARG A 97 4.72 11.17 -14.33
N SER A 98 5.49 12.26 -14.22
CA SER A 98 5.02 13.62 -14.54
C SER A 98 4.50 13.75 -15.97
N ILE A 99 5.18 13.15 -16.96
CA ILE A 99 4.74 13.20 -18.36
C ILE A 99 3.43 12.42 -18.54
N ARG A 100 3.30 11.26 -17.89
CA ARG A 100 2.04 10.50 -17.89
C ARG A 100 0.93 11.29 -17.21
N TYR A 101 1.18 11.94 -16.08
CA TYR A 101 0.20 12.83 -15.43
C TYR A 101 -0.26 13.95 -16.37
N ALA A 102 0.66 14.58 -17.11
CA ALA A 102 0.32 15.63 -18.06
C ALA A 102 -0.55 15.14 -19.22
N LYS A 103 -0.38 13.89 -19.66
CA LYS A 103 -1.06 13.32 -20.84
C LYS A 103 -2.32 12.52 -20.53
N GLU A 104 -2.42 11.98 -19.32
CA GLU A 104 -3.43 10.98 -18.97
C GLU A 104 -4.37 11.45 -17.84
N VAL A 105 -4.06 12.56 -17.16
CA VAL A 105 -4.94 13.18 -16.16
C VAL A 105 -5.46 14.51 -16.68
N GLU A 106 -6.77 14.61 -16.85
CA GLU A 106 -7.43 15.86 -17.25
C GLU A 106 -7.44 16.88 -16.11
N GLY A 107 -7.57 18.17 -16.45
CA GLY A 107 -7.66 19.23 -15.45
C GLY A 107 -6.35 19.48 -14.68
N VAL A 108 -5.19 19.14 -15.23
CA VAL A 108 -3.90 19.54 -14.66
C VAL A 108 -3.56 20.97 -15.05
N GLN A 109 -3.13 21.78 -14.08
CA GLN A 109 -2.65 23.15 -14.29
C GLN A 109 -1.15 23.17 -14.54
N GLN A 110 -0.41 22.51 -13.65
CA GLN A 110 1.03 22.52 -13.62
C GLN A 110 1.54 21.29 -12.87
N ILE A 111 2.64 20.73 -13.34
CA ILE A 111 3.37 19.64 -12.71
C ILE A 111 4.81 20.11 -12.51
N VAL A 112 5.31 20.00 -11.29
CA VAL A 112 6.74 20.17 -10.99
C VAL A 112 7.39 18.79 -10.94
N ALA A 113 8.33 18.55 -11.84
CA ALA A 113 9.11 17.32 -11.92
C ALA A 113 10.51 17.58 -11.35
N ASN A 114 10.73 17.21 -10.09
CA ASN A 114 11.98 17.49 -9.37
C ASN A 114 12.91 16.27 -9.29
N ASP A 115 14.22 16.49 -9.40
CA ASP A 115 15.24 15.52 -8.99
C ASP A 115 16.50 16.22 -8.48
N ILE A 116 17.21 15.61 -7.53
CA ILE A 116 18.48 16.13 -6.99
C ILE A 116 19.65 15.94 -7.96
N SER A 117 19.54 15.02 -8.92
CA SER A 117 20.58 14.72 -9.89
C SER A 117 20.44 15.63 -11.11
N ALA A 118 21.44 16.50 -11.36
CA ALA A 118 21.48 17.32 -12.57
C ALA A 118 21.31 16.50 -13.88
N LYS A 119 21.84 15.26 -13.92
CA LYS A 119 21.66 14.34 -15.06
C LYS A 119 20.20 13.87 -15.20
N ALA A 120 19.52 13.64 -14.09
CA ALA A 120 18.11 13.28 -14.10
C ALA A 120 17.28 14.47 -14.59
N VAL A 121 17.55 15.68 -14.10
CA VAL A 121 16.86 16.90 -14.55
C VAL A 121 17.06 17.17 -16.04
N GLU A 122 18.26 16.91 -16.57
CA GLU A 122 18.46 17.00 -18.01
C GLU A 122 17.64 15.95 -18.76
N SER A 123 17.56 14.71 -18.26
CA SER A 123 16.65 13.70 -18.82
C SER A 123 15.19 14.16 -18.77
N ILE A 124 14.75 14.80 -17.68
CA ILE A 124 13.40 15.34 -17.54
C ILE A 124 13.17 16.39 -18.63
N ARG A 125 14.07 17.37 -18.81
CA ARG A 125 13.96 18.41 -19.86
C ARG A 125 13.78 17.80 -21.25
N GLN A 126 14.66 16.87 -21.63
CA GLN A 126 14.60 16.23 -22.94
C GLN A 126 13.30 15.44 -23.13
N ASN A 127 12.84 14.73 -22.10
CA ASN A 127 11.59 13.98 -22.18
C ASN A 127 10.36 14.90 -22.20
N ILE A 128 10.36 16.04 -21.51
CA ILE A 128 9.27 17.02 -21.58
C ILE A 128 9.12 17.53 -23.03
N LEU A 129 10.23 17.96 -23.64
CA LEU A 129 10.27 18.43 -25.03
C LEU A 129 9.81 17.33 -26.00
N HIS A 130 10.35 16.12 -25.86
CA HIS A 130 9.99 14.97 -26.71
C HIS A 130 8.50 14.63 -26.67
N ASN A 131 7.83 14.91 -25.54
CA ASN A 131 6.42 14.59 -25.36
C ASN A 131 5.47 15.76 -25.63
N GLY A 132 5.98 16.96 -25.90
CA GLY A 132 5.17 18.15 -26.15
C GLY A 132 4.35 18.60 -24.93
N VAL A 133 4.92 18.51 -23.73
CA VAL A 133 4.23 18.85 -22.45
C VAL A 133 4.89 20.00 -21.68
N GLU A 134 5.68 20.84 -22.36
CA GLU A 134 6.38 22.01 -21.83
C GLU A 134 5.44 23.02 -21.16
N ASN A 135 4.21 23.09 -21.63
CA ASN A 135 3.16 23.98 -21.12
C ASN A 135 2.59 23.52 -19.77
N LEU A 136 2.78 22.25 -19.39
CA LEU A 136 2.24 21.67 -18.15
C LEU A 136 3.33 21.24 -17.18
N VAL A 137 4.47 20.75 -17.67
CA VAL A 137 5.52 20.15 -16.83
C VAL A 137 6.73 21.06 -16.76
N THR A 138 7.14 21.42 -15.55
CA THR A 138 8.35 22.21 -15.28
C THR A 138 9.42 21.35 -14.59
N PRO A 139 10.61 21.20 -15.18
CA PRO A 139 11.72 20.49 -14.56
C PRO A 139 12.34 21.34 -13.44
N TYR A 140 12.64 20.72 -12.29
CA TYR A 140 13.28 21.36 -11.14
C TYR A 140 14.52 20.57 -10.69
N HIS A 141 15.58 21.29 -10.32
CA HIS A 141 16.82 20.73 -9.79
C HIS A 141 17.03 21.20 -8.36
N GLU A 142 16.50 20.44 -7.41
CA GLU A 142 16.58 20.78 -6.00
C GLU A 142 16.51 19.54 -5.10
N ASP A 143 16.99 19.66 -3.87
CA ASP A 143 16.64 18.69 -2.83
C ASP A 143 15.13 18.67 -2.60
N ALA A 144 14.53 17.47 -2.62
CA ALA A 144 13.09 17.31 -2.50
C ALA A 144 12.50 17.94 -1.22
N THR A 145 13.21 17.85 -0.09
CA THR A 145 12.73 18.43 1.17
C THR A 145 12.80 19.95 1.16
N LEU A 146 13.88 20.51 0.62
CA LEU A 146 14.05 21.95 0.47
C LEU A 146 12.98 22.54 -0.46
N LEU A 147 12.77 21.93 -1.64
CA LEU A 147 11.74 22.35 -2.58
C LEU A 147 10.35 22.35 -1.94
N MET A 148 9.98 21.27 -1.25
CA MET A 148 8.69 21.18 -0.56
C MET A 148 8.56 22.25 0.54
N TYR A 149 9.64 22.55 1.27
CA TYR A 149 9.62 23.62 2.26
C TYR A 149 9.50 25.04 1.66
N GLN A 150 10.05 25.28 0.48
CA GLN A 150 9.84 26.53 -0.25
C GLN A 150 8.36 26.70 -0.66
N HIS A 151 7.62 25.59 -0.80
CA HIS A 151 6.22 25.56 -1.24
C HIS A 151 5.19 25.39 -0.09
N ARG A 152 5.55 25.74 1.16
CA ARG A 152 4.58 25.71 2.28
C ARG A 152 3.46 26.76 2.17
N GLN A 153 3.71 27.86 1.46
CA GLN A 153 2.74 28.94 1.23
C GLN A 153 2.01 28.74 -0.10
N LYS A 154 2.75 28.48 -1.19
CA LYS A 154 2.22 28.11 -2.50
C LYS A 154 2.19 26.59 -2.63
N ARG A 155 1.16 25.99 -2.02
CA ARG A 155 1.02 24.54 -1.86
C ARG A 155 0.57 23.86 -3.14
N PHE A 156 0.89 22.57 -3.26
CA PHE A 156 0.42 21.69 -4.34
C PHE A 156 -0.88 20.98 -3.95
N ASP A 157 -1.77 20.74 -4.92
CA ASP A 157 -2.98 19.96 -4.69
C ASP A 157 -2.71 18.45 -4.62
N ALA A 158 -1.66 17.98 -5.30
CA ALA A 158 -1.17 16.61 -5.20
C ALA A 158 0.35 16.56 -5.05
N VAL A 159 0.84 15.69 -4.16
CA VAL A 159 2.28 15.45 -3.97
C VAL A 159 2.56 13.96 -4.06
N ASP A 160 3.51 13.56 -4.91
CA ASP A 160 3.93 12.16 -5.07
C ASP A 160 5.36 11.95 -4.55
N LEU A 161 5.46 11.07 -3.56
CA LEU A 161 6.72 10.61 -2.97
C LEU A 161 6.95 9.14 -3.36
N ASP A 162 7.83 8.91 -4.32
CA ASP A 162 8.22 7.58 -4.78
C ASP A 162 9.73 7.30 -4.62
N PRO A 163 10.28 7.38 -3.39
CA PRO A 163 11.71 7.18 -3.18
C PRO A 163 12.08 5.68 -3.22
N TYR A 164 13.37 5.41 -3.42
CA TYR A 164 13.91 4.10 -3.13
C TYR A 164 14.05 3.89 -1.62
N GLY A 165 13.31 2.92 -1.10
CA GLY A 165 13.36 2.52 0.29
C GLY A 165 12.32 3.24 1.13
N CYS A 166 12.78 4.05 2.08
CA CYS A 166 11.94 4.66 3.11
C CYS A 166 11.55 6.10 2.72
N PRO A 167 10.26 6.48 2.80
CA PRO A 167 9.81 7.83 2.53
C PRO A 167 9.84 8.78 3.73
N SER A 168 10.12 8.28 4.95
CA SER A 168 9.86 9.03 6.19
C SER A 168 10.56 10.38 6.28
N MET A 169 11.78 10.49 5.76
CA MET A 169 12.57 11.74 5.74
C MET A 169 11.92 12.86 4.92
N TYR A 170 11.01 12.53 3.99
CA TYR A 170 10.30 13.50 3.15
C TYR A 170 8.94 13.90 3.72
N LEU A 171 8.41 13.16 4.71
CA LEU A 171 7.04 13.33 5.15
C LEU A 171 6.79 14.68 5.83
N ASP A 172 7.76 15.19 6.58
CA ASP A 172 7.60 16.44 7.32
C ASP A 172 7.39 17.66 6.41
N SER A 173 8.12 17.71 5.29
CA SER A 173 7.97 18.74 4.27
C SER A 173 6.75 18.49 3.39
N ALA A 174 6.45 17.23 3.05
CA ALA A 174 5.31 16.87 2.23
C ALA A 174 3.95 17.20 2.86
N VAL A 175 3.76 16.90 4.16
CA VAL A 175 2.50 17.22 4.86
C VAL A 175 2.26 18.73 5.01
N GLN A 176 3.30 19.55 4.83
CA GLN A 176 3.21 21.01 4.87
C GLN A 176 3.01 21.64 3.50
N CYS A 177 3.59 21.06 2.44
CA CYS A 177 3.49 21.58 1.07
C CYS A 177 2.23 21.12 0.32
N VAL A 178 1.51 20.11 0.82
CA VAL A 178 0.20 19.73 0.27
C VAL A 178 -0.89 20.69 0.73
N SER A 179 -1.77 21.10 -0.18
CA SER A 179 -2.89 22.02 0.07
C SER A 179 -3.89 21.43 1.07
N ASP A 180 -4.74 22.27 1.64
CA ASP A 180 -5.80 21.78 2.52
C ASP A 180 -6.85 21.02 1.69
N GLY A 181 -7.09 19.77 2.07
CA GLY A 181 -7.87 18.82 1.27
C GLY A 181 -7.13 18.23 0.07
N GLY A 182 -5.86 18.58 -0.13
CA GLY A 182 -4.99 17.98 -1.15
C GLY A 182 -4.66 16.52 -0.87
N ILE A 183 -4.04 15.85 -1.84
CA ILE A 183 -3.70 14.42 -1.79
C ILE A 183 -2.19 14.20 -1.72
N LEU A 184 -1.76 13.29 -0.86
CA LEU A 184 -0.38 12.82 -0.74
C LEU A 184 -0.32 11.34 -1.15
N LEU A 185 0.53 11.04 -2.13
CA LEU A 185 0.80 9.71 -2.65
C LEU A 185 2.17 9.28 -2.15
N VAL A 186 2.27 8.16 -1.43
CA VAL A 186 3.53 7.74 -0.81
C VAL A 186 3.80 6.28 -1.10
N THR A 187 4.94 5.99 -1.73
CA THR A 187 5.49 4.63 -1.86
C THR A 187 6.54 4.37 -0.78
N ALA A 188 6.56 3.16 -0.23
CA ALA A 188 7.71 2.61 0.49
C ALA A 188 8.11 1.27 -0.12
N THR A 189 9.40 1.11 -0.42
CA THR A 189 9.95 -0.11 -1.04
C THR A 189 10.87 -0.90 -0.10
N ASP A 190 11.13 -0.43 1.12
CA ASP A 190 11.96 -1.13 2.11
C ASP A 190 11.16 -2.15 2.94
N MET A 191 10.37 -2.99 2.27
CA MET A 191 9.51 -4.01 2.89
C MET A 191 10.25 -4.97 3.80
N ALA A 192 11.56 -5.19 3.63
CA ALA A 192 12.35 -5.97 4.58
C ALA A 192 12.32 -5.37 6.00
N VAL A 193 12.32 -4.04 6.11
CA VAL A 193 12.19 -3.32 7.38
C VAL A 193 10.76 -3.42 7.89
N LEU A 194 9.79 -3.03 7.06
CA LEU A 194 8.38 -2.95 7.43
C LEU A 194 7.72 -4.31 7.68
N ALA A 195 8.27 -5.41 7.15
CA ALA A 195 7.75 -6.77 7.37
C ALA A 195 8.34 -7.49 8.60
N GLY A 196 9.08 -6.77 9.46
CA GLY A 196 9.49 -7.26 10.78
C GLY A 196 10.84 -7.99 10.82
N ASN A 197 11.73 -7.82 9.81
CA ASN A 197 13.04 -8.46 9.86
C ASN A 197 14.05 -7.72 10.74
N VAL A 198 13.96 -6.40 10.80
CA VAL A 198 14.91 -5.49 11.48
C VAL A 198 14.15 -4.46 12.31
N PRO A 199 13.65 -4.83 13.51
CA PRO A 199 12.75 -4.00 14.30
C PRO A 199 13.36 -2.66 14.72
N GLU A 200 14.65 -2.63 15.09
CA GLU A 200 15.38 -1.41 15.45
C GLU A 200 15.50 -0.44 14.26
N THR A 201 15.64 -0.98 13.04
CA THR A 201 15.65 -0.18 11.81
C THR A 201 14.26 0.38 11.50
N CYS A 202 13.20 -0.40 11.77
CA CYS A 202 11.83 0.06 11.63
C CYS A 202 11.54 1.23 12.60
N TYR A 203 12.07 1.14 13.83
CA TYR A 203 11.88 2.17 14.85
C TYR A 203 12.41 3.53 14.42
N TYR A 204 13.70 3.65 14.08
CA TYR A 204 14.26 4.98 13.78
C TYR A 204 13.74 5.54 12.45
N LYS A 205 13.35 4.67 11.51
CA LYS A 205 12.79 5.12 10.22
C LYS A 205 11.33 5.56 10.32
N TYR A 206 10.50 4.81 11.02
CA TYR A 206 9.04 4.98 10.98
C TYR A 206 8.42 5.40 12.32
N GLY A 207 9.19 5.39 13.40
CA GLY A 207 8.69 5.61 14.76
C GLY A 207 7.80 4.46 15.25
N ALA A 208 8.02 3.24 14.74
CA ALA A 208 7.24 2.06 15.08
C ALA A 208 8.06 0.76 14.98
N ILE A 209 7.68 -0.25 15.74
CA ILE A 209 8.25 -1.59 15.72
C ILE A 209 7.35 -2.51 14.89
N SER A 210 7.85 -3.03 13.78
CA SER A 210 7.18 -4.11 13.06
C SER A 210 7.48 -5.48 13.68
N ILE A 211 6.52 -6.40 13.61
CA ILE A 211 6.65 -7.77 14.09
C ILE A 211 6.57 -8.77 12.93
N LYS A 212 7.24 -9.92 13.10
CA LYS A 212 7.14 -11.02 12.13
C LYS A 212 5.74 -11.64 12.21
N SER A 213 4.97 -11.43 11.16
CA SER A 213 3.59 -11.91 11.05
C SER A 213 3.27 -12.36 9.63
N LYS A 214 2.26 -13.22 9.47
CA LYS A 214 1.67 -13.49 8.16
C LYS A 214 0.90 -12.30 7.60
N SER A 215 0.58 -11.34 8.47
CA SER A 215 -0.09 -10.09 8.13
C SER A 215 0.89 -8.92 8.02
N CYS A 216 2.18 -9.22 7.80
CA CYS A 216 3.25 -8.24 7.73
C CYS A 216 3.04 -7.16 6.65
N HIS A 217 2.38 -7.49 5.55
CA HIS A 217 2.04 -6.55 4.49
C HIS A 217 1.00 -5.52 4.95
N GLU A 218 -0.02 -5.94 5.69
CA GLU A 218 -1.00 -5.01 6.27
C GLU A 218 -0.38 -4.22 7.45
N ILE A 219 0.44 -4.86 8.29
CA ILE A 219 1.22 -4.17 9.33
C ILE A 219 2.08 -3.06 8.71
N ALA A 220 2.74 -3.32 7.59
CA ALA A 220 3.54 -2.34 6.86
C ALA A 220 2.71 -1.13 6.40
N LEU A 221 1.53 -1.37 5.81
CA LEU A 221 0.59 -0.30 5.43
C LEU A 221 0.18 0.53 6.65
N ARG A 222 -0.16 -0.14 7.76
CA ARG A 222 -0.59 0.52 9.00
C ARG A 222 0.54 1.30 9.67
N ILE A 223 1.79 0.84 9.61
CA ILE A 223 2.96 1.59 10.08
C ILE A 223 3.17 2.83 9.21
N LEU A 224 3.11 2.70 7.88
CA LEU A 224 3.28 3.86 7.00
C LEU A 224 2.19 4.92 7.25
N LEU A 225 0.93 4.52 7.40
CA LEU A 225 -0.16 5.44 7.73
C LEU A 225 0.02 6.10 9.10
N GLN A 226 0.44 5.35 10.13
CA GLN A 226 0.75 5.92 11.45
C GLN A 226 1.93 6.90 11.37
N CYS A 227 2.96 6.59 10.58
CA CYS A 227 4.09 7.48 10.34
C CYS A 227 3.63 8.81 9.70
N ILE A 228 2.83 8.76 8.62
CA ILE A 228 2.30 9.97 7.96
C ILE A 228 1.37 10.74 8.93
N ALA A 229 0.47 10.06 9.64
CA ALA A 229 -0.43 10.68 10.61
C ALA A 229 0.34 11.41 11.73
N SER A 230 1.45 10.83 12.20
CA SER A 230 2.29 11.46 13.22
C SER A 230 2.99 12.72 12.72
N HIS A 231 3.45 12.76 11.46
CA HIS A 231 4.04 13.95 10.85
C HIS A 231 3.00 15.04 10.63
N ALA A 232 1.84 14.70 10.06
CA ALA A 232 0.74 15.66 9.87
C ALA A 232 0.25 16.25 11.21
N GLY A 233 0.14 15.41 12.25
CA GLY A 233 -0.36 15.81 13.57
C GLY A 233 0.45 16.91 14.25
N ARG A 234 1.78 16.94 14.05
CA ARG A 234 2.67 17.98 14.60
C ARG A 234 2.34 19.39 14.07
N TYR A 235 1.66 19.47 12.93
CA TYR A 235 1.31 20.72 12.26
C TYR A 235 -0.19 21.05 12.35
N GLY A 236 -0.93 20.41 13.26
CA GLY A 236 -2.39 20.60 13.36
C GLY A 236 -3.15 20.03 12.16
N ARG A 237 -2.53 19.11 11.42
CA ARG A 237 -3.11 18.44 10.24
C ARG A 237 -3.41 16.98 10.52
N TYR A 238 -4.38 16.42 9.82
CA TYR A 238 -4.77 15.02 9.95
C TYR A 238 -4.91 14.38 8.56
N ILE A 239 -4.83 13.04 8.53
CA ILE A 239 -4.95 12.26 7.31
C ILE A 239 -6.29 11.56 7.20
N GLU A 240 -6.77 11.42 5.97
CA GLU A 240 -7.85 10.50 5.60
C GLU A 240 -7.34 9.53 4.55
N PRO A 241 -7.09 8.26 4.90
CA PRO A 241 -6.70 7.24 3.92
C PRO A 241 -7.80 7.02 2.89
N LEU A 242 -7.45 7.17 1.61
CA LEU A 242 -8.33 6.88 0.47
C LEU A 242 -8.09 5.45 -0.03
N LEU A 243 -6.83 5.07 -0.18
CA LEU A 243 -6.42 3.77 -0.70
C LEU A 243 -5.04 3.40 -0.16
N SER A 244 -4.83 2.13 0.15
CA SER A 244 -3.56 1.61 0.67
C SER A 244 -3.32 0.24 0.03
N VAL A 245 -2.23 0.04 -0.70
CA VAL A 245 -2.01 -1.19 -1.47
C VAL A 245 -0.66 -1.80 -1.14
N SER A 246 -0.64 -3.11 -0.88
CA SER A 246 0.58 -3.92 -0.90
C SER A 246 0.66 -4.67 -2.22
N VAL A 247 1.69 -4.36 -3.02
CA VAL A 247 1.81 -4.84 -4.40
C VAL A 247 3.25 -5.24 -4.67
N ASP A 248 3.45 -6.47 -5.12
CA ASP A 248 4.73 -7.07 -5.45
C ASP A 248 5.76 -6.98 -4.30
N PHE A 249 6.52 -5.90 -4.24
CA PHE A 249 7.62 -5.67 -3.28
C PHE A 249 7.57 -4.28 -2.62
N TYR A 250 6.50 -3.52 -2.83
CA TYR A 250 6.32 -2.21 -2.24
C TYR A 250 4.93 -2.08 -1.63
N ILE A 251 4.78 -1.06 -0.81
CA ILE A 251 3.48 -0.57 -0.38
C ILE A 251 3.28 0.84 -0.91
N ARG A 252 2.05 1.21 -1.22
CA ARG A 252 1.68 2.56 -1.64
C ARG A 252 0.40 3.00 -0.94
N VAL A 253 0.40 4.22 -0.42
CA VAL A 253 -0.76 4.81 0.27
C VAL A 253 -1.11 6.15 -0.36
N PHE A 254 -2.41 6.42 -0.41
CA PHE A 254 -3.02 7.63 -0.92
C PHE A 254 -3.85 8.24 0.20
N VAL A 255 -3.47 9.41 0.67
CA VAL A 255 -4.13 10.06 1.81
C VAL A 255 -4.51 11.48 1.47
N ARG A 256 -5.70 11.93 1.88
CA ARG A 256 -6.01 13.36 1.91
C ARG A 256 -5.46 13.99 3.18
N ILE A 257 -5.01 15.23 3.09
CA ILE A 257 -4.48 15.98 4.22
C ILE A 257 -5.33 17.23 4.47
N PHE A 258 -5.83 17.36 5.69
CA PHE A 258 -6.67 18.47 6.12
C PHE A 258 -6.16 19.09 7.41
N THR A 259 -6.45 20.36 7.64
CA THR A 259 -6.12 21.10 8.85
C THR A 259 -7.31 21.07 9.80
N SER A 260 -7.14 20.44 10.97
CA SER A 260 -8.13 20.47 12.04
C SER A 260 -7.54 19.92 13.33
N HIS A 261 -7.23 20.81 14.26
CA HIS A 261 -6.71 20.45 15.59
C HIS A 261 -7.62 19.45 16.33
N ASN A 262 -8.94 19.56 16.17
CA ASN A 262 -9.89 18.63 16.79
C ASN A 262 -9.81 17.22 16.18
N LYS A 263 -9.68 17.12 14.85
CA LYS A 263 -9.49 15.81 14.20
C LYS A 263 -8.11 15.23 14.51
N CYS A 264 -7.07 16.04 14.68
CA CYS A 264 -5.76 15.55 15.16
C CYS A 264 -5.86 14.85 16.52
N LYS A 265 -6.65 15.39 17.47
CA LYS A 265 -6.89 14.73 18.76
C LYS A 265 -7.49 13.33 18.57
N SER A 266 -8.38 13.17 17.59
CA SER A 266 -9.00 11.87 17.27
C SER A 266 -8.00 10.83 16.72
N ASN A 267 -6.86 11.24 16.14
CA ASN A 267 -5.86 10.30 15.64
C ASN A 267 -5.28 9.41 16.74
N SER A 268 -5.20 9.91 17.98
CA SER A 268 -4.72 9.15 19.13
C SER A 268 -5.53 7.86 19.38
N SER A 269 -6.82 7.87 19.03
CA SER A 269 -7.70 6.68 19.11
C SER A 269 -7.58 5.74 17.90
N LYS A 270 -6.96 6.20 16.82
CA LYS A 270 -6.70 5.44 15.58
C LYS A 270 -5.26 4.94 15.51
N ILE A 271 -4.47 5.12 16.56
CA ILE A 271 -3.09 4.64 16.66
C ILE A 271 -3.04 3.72 17.88
N GLY A 272 -2.38 2.57 17.76
CA GLY A 272 -2.30 1.63 18.88
C GLY A 272 -1.21 0.59 18.76
N MET A 273 -0.98 -0.10 19.86
CA MET A 273 -0.01 -1.20 19.97
C MET A 273 -0.63 -2.50 19.45
N LEU A 274 0.21 -3.34 18.85
CA LEU A 274 -0.13 -4.67 18.37
C LEU A 274 0.50 -5.72 19.28
N TYR A 275 -0.28 -6.72 19.66
CA TYR A 275 0.18 -7.88 20.40
C TYR A 275 -0.06 -9.13 19.56
N GLN A 276 0.94 -9.98 19.46
CA GLN A 276 0.84 -11.26 18.76
C GLN A 276 1.42 -12.38 19.62
N CYS A 277 0.65 -13.43 19.85
CA CYS A 277 1.14 -14.62 20.52
C CYS A 277 2.24 -15.32 19.70
N THR A 278 3.33 -15.74 20.35
CA THR A 278 4.44 -16.46 19.69
C THR A 278 4.13 -17.92 19.37
N GLY A 279 3.14 -18.51 20.05
CA GLY A 279 2.71 -19.89 19.83
C GLY A 279 1.62 -20.01 18.77
N CYS A 280 0.46 -19.41 19.04
CA CYS A 280 -0.73 -19.55 18.18
C CYS A 280 -0.92 -18.39 17.21
N GLU A 281 -0.08 -17.37 17.24
CA GLU A 281 -0.18 -16.18 16.36
C GLU A 281 -1.50 -15.40 16.48
N SER A 282 -2.32 -15.66 17.52
CA SER A 282 -3.47 -14.82 17.84
C SER A 282 -3.03 -13.38 18.07
N MET A 283 -3.71 -12.45 17.40
CA MET A 283 -3.41 -11.02 17.42
C MET A 283 -4.47 -10.23 18.18
N GLN A 284 -4.04 -9.17 18.86
CA GLN A 284 -4.91 -8.19 19.50
C GLN A 284 -4.28 -6.81 19.39
N VAL A 285 -5.11 -5.77 19.37
CA VAL A 285 -4.65 -4.38 19.31
C VAL A 285 -5.14 -3.58 20.51
N GLN A 286 -4.37 -2.58 20.90
CA GLN A 286 -4.68 -1.67 21.99
C GLN A 286 -4.51 -0.22 21.51
N PRO A 287 -5.60 0.56 21.33
CA PRO A 287 -5.50 1.99 21.04
C PRO A 287 -4.69 2.73 22.13
N LEU A 288 -3.93 3.75 21.75
CA LEU A 288 -3.19 4.58 22.70
C LEU A 288 -4.13 5.43 23.58
N VAL A 289 -5.28 5.81 23.02
CA VAL A 289 -6.31 6.60 23.71
C VAL A 289 -7.69 6.04 23.39
N ILE A 290 -8.55 5.94 24.39
CA ILE A 290 -9.95 5.51 24.26
C ILE A 290 -10.84 6.76 24.20
N ARG A 291 -11.79 6.79 23.27
CA ARG A 291 -12.82 7.84 23.22
C ARG A 291 -14.06 7.38 23.98
N LYS A 292 -14.61 8.20 24.87
CA LYS A 292 -15.94 7.97 25.46
C LYS A 292 -17.02 8.16 24.40
N ASP A 293 -18.13 7.45 24.57
CA ASP A 293 -19.31 7.61 23.73
C ASP A 293 -19.79 9.07 23.70
N VAL A 294 -20.26 9.48 22.53
CA VAL A 294 -20.65 10.85 22.17
C VAL A 294 -21.82 11.36 23.04
N ASN A 295 -22.53 10.47 23.73
CA ASN A 295 -23.69 10.79 24.56
C ASN A 295 -23.33 11.41 25.94
N SER A 296 -22.04 11.56 26.27
CA SER A 296 -21.64 12.26 27.50
C SER A 296 -21.38 13.73 27.21
N ASN A 297 -22.14 14.64 27.83
CA ASN A 297 -21.98 16.11 27.80
C ASN A 297 -20.65 16.61 28.43
N SER A 298 -19.61 15.79 28.48
CA SER A 298 -18.32 16.14 29.07
C SER A 298 -17.39 16.73 28.02
N ASN A 299 -16.76 17.87 28.34
CA ASN A 299 -15.75 18.52 27.48
C ASN A 299 -14.48 17.67 27.25
N ASN A 300 -14.29 16.55 27.96
CA ASN A 300 -13.11 15.70 27.81
C ASN A 300 -13.47 14.24 27.43
N ASN A 301 -13.62 14.02 26.12
CA ASN A 301 -14.05 12.74 25.53
C ASN A 301 -12.92 11.72 25.35
N TYR A 302 -11.71 11.98 25.84
CA TYR A 302 -10.54 11.10 25.66
C TYR A 302 -10.02 10.60 27.01
N LYS A 303 -9.71 9.31 27.10
CA LYS A 303 -9.19 8.64 28.29
C LYS A 303 -8.02 7.73 27.95
N LEU A 304 -7.13 7.54 28.92
CA LEU A 304 -6.08 6.53 28.83
C LEU A 304 -6.69 5.12 29.01
N PRO A 305 -6.22 4.11 28.27
CA PRO A 305 -6.57 2.71 28.54
C PRO A 305 -5.98 2.26 29.89
N SER A 306 -6.73 1.45 30.65
CA SER A 306 -6.24 0.83 31.89
C SER A 306 -5.18 -0.24 31.59
N ALA A 307 -4.14 -0.38 32.41
CA ALA A 307 -3.08 -1.38 32.25
C ALA A 307 -3.16 -2.49 33.32
N PRO A 308 -2.76 -3.75 33.02
CA PRO A 308 -2.45 -4.30 31.69
C PRO A 308 -3.70 -4.72 30.91
N VAL A 309 -3.78 -4.37 29.62
CA VAL A 309 -4.90 -4.77 28.73
C VAL A 309 -4.74 -6.22 28.24
N ILE A 310 -3.51 -6.70 28.19
CA ILE A 310 -3.12 -8.00 27.64
C ILE A 310 -2.24 -8.72 28.66
N ASP A 311 -2.58 -9.96 28.98
CA ASP A 311 -1.77 -10.80 29.85
C ASP A 311 -0.46 -11.21 29.18
N GLN A 312 0.57 -11.44 29.99
CA GLN A 312 1.88 -11.92 29.54
C GLN A 312 1.77 -13.24 28.75
N GLN A 313 0.87 -14.13 29.20
CA GLN A 313 0.61 -15.41 28.55
C GLN A 313 -0.67 -15.35 27.72
N CYS A 314 -0.62 -15.93 26.52
CA CYS A 314 -1.77 -15.99 25.64
C CYS A 314 -2.87 -16.88 26.22
N LYS A 315 -4.10 -16.35 26.33
CA LYS A 315 -5.26 -17.08 26.83
C LYS A 315 -5.61 -18.37 26.08
N TYR A 316 -5.15 -18.53 24.84
CA TYR A 316 -5.45 -19.70 24.00
C TYR A 316 -4.43 -20.82 24.07
N CYS A 317 -3.14 -20.47 24.21
CA CYS A 317 -2.06 -21.46 24.11
C CYS A 317 -0.95 -21.28 25.15
N GLN A 318 -1.11 -20.35 26.10
CA GLN A 318 -0.21 -20.07 27.23
C GLN A 318 1.24 -19.73 26.84
N HIS A 319 1.47 -19.40 25.56
CA HIS A 319 2.77 -18.89 25.10
C HIS A 319 2.85 -17.38 25.30
N GLN A 320 4.09 -16.87 25.34
CA GLN A 320 4.39 -15.44 25.44
C GLN A 320 3.80 -14.64 24.26
N GLN A 321 3.69 -13.33 24.45
CA GLN A 321 3.24 -12.40 23.42
C GLN A 321 4.35 -11.42 23.05
N HIS A 322 4.48 -11.14 21.76
CA HIS A 322 5.30 -10.04 21.26
C HIS A 322 4.46 -8.78 21.14
N MET A 323 5.04 -7.65 21.54
CA MET A 323 4.48 -6.31 21.34
C MET A 323 5.15 -5.65 20.12
N GLY A 324 4.36 -4.97 19.30
CA GLY A 324 4.81 -4.11 18.22
C GLY A 324 3.96 -2.85 18.10
N GLY A 325 4.28 -2.04 17.10
CA GLY A 325 3.64 -0.76 16.82
C GLY A 325 4.41 0.45 17.35
N PRO A 326 3.76 1.61 17.50
CA PRO A 326 2.34 1.80 17.23
C PRO A 326 2.00 1.64 15.74
N ILE A 327 0.78 1.21 15.41
CA ILE A 327 0.27 1.07 14.05
C ILE A 327 -1.05 1.82 13.90
N TRP A 328 -1.43 2.16 12.66
CA TRP A 328 -2.75 2.70 12.35
C TRP A 328 -3.85 1.63 12.53
N LEU A 329 -4.86 1.93 13.34
CA LEU A 329 -6.02 1.08 13.64
C LEU A 329 -7.28 1.49 12.86
N GLY A 330 -7.28 2.66 12.22
CA GLY A 330 -8.39 3.10 11.39
C GLY A 330 -8.52 2.29 10.09
N ARG A 331 -9.53 2.66 9.28
CA ARG A 331 -9.71 2.15 7.92
C ARG A 331 -8.46 2.40 7.05
N LEU A 332 -8.16 1.46 6.17
CA LEU A 332 -7.06 1.56 5.19
C LEU A 332 -7.49 2.24 3.89
N HIS A 333 -8.79 2.20 3.61
CA HIS A 333 -9.40 2.65 2.37
C HIS A 333 -10.67 3.43 2.66
N ASP A 334 -11.02 4.32 1.73
CA ASP A 334 -12.35 4.90 1.65
C ASP A 334 -13.15 4.11 0.61
N ARG A 335 -14.21 3.42 1.04
CA ARG A 335 -14.99 2.52 0.18
C ARG A 335 -15.70 3.25 -0.96
N ASP A 336 -16.16 4.47 -0.72
CA ASP A 336 -16.82 5.28 -1.74
C ASP A 336 -15.80 5.70 -2.80
N PHE A 337 -14.61 6.12 -2.37
CA PHE A 337 -13.51 6.43 -3.28
C PHE A 337 -13.09 5.20 -4.12
N VAL A 338 -12.99 4.01 -3.50
CA VAL A 338 -12.68 2.77 -4.22
C VAL A 338 -13.79 2.39 -5.22
N SER A 339 -15.05 2.61 -4.87
CA SER A 339 -16.18 2.41 -5.79
C SER A 339 -16.10 3.34 -7.00
N GLN A 340 -15.75 4.61 -6.78
CA GLN A 340 -15.56 5.59 -7.85
C GLN A 340 -14.37 5.22 -8.75
N LEU A 341 -13.27 4.72 -8.17
CA LEU A 341 -12.15 4.17 -8.94
C LEU A 341 -12.64 3.06 -9.87
N LEU A 342 -13.30 2.04 -9.33
CA LEU A 342 -13.83 0.91 -10.10
C LEU A 342 -14.77 1.36 -11.22
N TYR A 343 -15.64 2.32 -10.95
CA TYR A 343 -16.57 2.87 -11.94
C TYR A 343 -15.86 3.58 -13.09
N ASN A 344 -14.80 4.35 -12.80
CA ASN A 344 -14.08 5.12 -13.81
C ASN A 344 -12.95 4.34 -14.51
N LEU A 345 -12.59 3.12 -14.08
CA LEU A 345 -11.50 2.37 -14.70
C LEU A 345 -11.71 2.11 -16.20
N SER A 346 -12.96 1.88 -16.63
CA SER A 346 -13.28 1.57 -18.03
C SER A 346 -13.12 2.77 -18.96
N SER A 347 -13.17 4.01 -18.44
CA SER A 347 -12.94 5.21 -19.25
C SER A 347 -11.47 5.59 -19.34
N MET A 348 -10.56 4.87 -18.67
CA MET A 348 -9.13 5.14 -18.65
C MET A 348 -8.36 4.13 -19.50
N GLU A 349 -7.44 4.62 -20.32
CA GLU A 349 -6.55 3.80 -21.15
C GLU A 349 -5.29 3.41 -20.35
N LEU A 350 -5.40 2.41 -19.47
CA LEU A 350 -4.31 1.96 -18.60
C LEU A 350 -3.78 0.58 -18.99
N GLY A 351 -2.46 0.42 -19.09
CA GLY A 351 -1.80 -0.83 -19.46
C GLY A 351 -2.11 -1.99 -18.51
N THR A 352 -2.34 -1.69 -17.23
CA THR A 352 -2.63 -2.67 -16.17
C THR A 352 -4.10 -2.68 -15.73
N SER A 353 -5.03 -2.17 -16.54
CA SER A 353 -6.46 -2.01 -16.18
C SER A 353 -7.11 -3.29 -15.59
N LYS A 354 -6.91 -4.47 -16.21
CA LYS A 354 -7.45 -5.75 -15.68
C LYS A 354 -6.90 -6.11 -14.30
N ARG A 355 -5.63 -5.79 -14.03
CA ARG A 355 -4.98 -6.00 -12.73
C ARG A 355 -5.55 -5.02 -11.70
N LEU A 356 -5.71 -3.76 -12.08
CA LEU A 356 -6.33 -2.72 -11.24
C LEU A 356 -7.74 -3.11 -10.84
N GLU A 357 -8.59 -3.50 -11.79
CA GLU A 357 -9.95 -3.95 -11.53
C GLU A 357 -9.98 -5.10 -10.53
N GLY A 358 -9.15 -6.13 -10.75
CA GLY A 358 -9.07 -7.29 -9.85
C GLY A 358 -8.62 -6.93 -8.43
N VAL A 359 -7.58 -6.11 -8.29
CA VAL A 359 -7.07 -5.67 -6.97
C VAL A 359 -8.06 -4.75 -6.26
N LEU A 360 -8.59 -3.74 -6.96
CA LEU A 360 -9.54 -2.79 -6.39
C LEU A 360 -10.86 -3.45 -5.99
N THR A 361 -11.31 -4.48 -6.73
CA THR A 361 -12.51 -5.24 -6.34
C THR A 361 -12.27 -6.03 -5.04
N VAL A 362 -11.08 -6.63 -4.85
CA VAL A 362 -10.75 -7.29 -3.57
C VAL A 362 -10.71 -6.28 -2.42
N ILE A 363 -10.16 -5.10 -2.67
CA ILE A 363 -10.11 -4.00 -1.69
C ILE A 363 -11.51 -3.50 -1.33
N TYR A 364 -12.41 -3.39 -2.32
CA TYR A 364 -13.80 -3.00 -2.10
C TYR A 364 -14.56 -4.02 -1.23
N GLU A 365 -14.30 -5.31 -1.44
CA GLU A 365 -14.85 -6.41 -0.64
C GLU A 365 -14.20 -6.55 0.75
N GLU A 366 -13.04 -5.92 0.99
CA GLU A 366 -12.22 -6.08 2.18
C GLU A 366 -12.86 -5.42 3.41
N LEU A 367 -12.88 -6.12 4.54
CA LEU A 367 -13.32 -5.58 5.82
C LEU A 367 -12.30 -4.59 6.40
N ASP A 368 -12.80 -3.59 7.14
CA ASP A 368 -11.99 -2.58 7.82
C ASP A 368 -11.29 -3.09 9.09
N ASN A 369 -11.57 -4.34 9.49
CA ASN A 369 -10.95 -5.00 10.64
C ASN A 369 -9.41 -4.94 10.57
N VAL A 370 -8.78 -4.95 11.74
CA VAL A 370 -7.32 -4.82 11.84
C VAL A 370 -6.67 -6.18 11.63
N LEU A 371 -5.86 -6.29 10.57
CA LEU A 371 -5.12 -7.49 10.17
C LEU A 371 -6.03 -8.64 9.72
N TYR A 372 -5.40 -9.74 9.33
CA TYR A 372 -6.03 -10.98 8.90
C TYR A 372 -5.27 -12.19 9.45
N TYR A 373 -5.78 -13.40 9.25
CA TYR A 373 -5.04 -14.64 9.43
C TYR A 373 -4.80 -15.32 8.10
N ASN A 374 -3.76 -16.13 7.99
CA ASN A 374 -3.60 -17.04 6.86
C ASN A 374 -4.14 -18.42 7.26
N LEU A 375 -5.09 -18.96 6.49
CA LEU A 375 -5.78 -20.22 6.82
C LEU A 375 -4.80 -21.39 6.93
N ASP A 376 -3.92 -21.55 5.96
CA ASP A 376 -2.88 -22.59 5.96
C ASP A 376 -1.98 -22.50 7.21
N ARG A 377 -1.68 -21.29 7.65
CA ARG A 377 -0.88 -21.09 8.86
C ARG A 377 -1.63 -21.47 10.13
N LEU A 378 -2.90 -21.08 10.28
CA LEU A 378 -3.74 -21.49 11.41
C LEU A 378 -3.76 -23.01 11.55
N MET A 379 -4.01 -23.72 10.45
CA MET A 379 -4.07 -25.19 10.46
C MET A 379 -2.69 -25.85 10.69
N SER A 380 -1.61 -25.23 10.17
CA SER A 380 -0.23 -25.68 10.40
C SER A 380 0.21 -25.61 11.86
N ILE A 381 -0.35 -24.67 12.64
CA ILE A 381 -0.10 -24.56 14.09
C ILE A 381 -0.64 -25.79 14.81
N VAL A 382 -1.87 -26.20 14.50
CA VAL A 382 -2.53 -27.37 15.14
C VAL A 382 -2.22 -28.71 14.45
N LYS A 383 -1.44 -28.70 13.37
CA LYS A 383 -1.07 -29.89 12.57
C LYS A 383 -2.25 -30.62 11.94
N CYS A 384 -3.32 -29.89 11.64
CA CYS A 384 -4.51 -30.41 10.98
C CYS A 384 -4.50 -30.10 9.47
N CYS A 385 -5.27 -30.86 8.69
CA CYS A 385 -5.44 -30.60 7.25
C CYS A 385 -6.15 -29.27 7.02
N VAL A 386 -5.91 -28.65 5.87
CA VAL A 386 -6.47 -27.33 5.55
C VAL A 386 -7.87 -27.50 4.94
N PRO A 387 -8.94 -26.92 5.52
CA PRO A 387 -10.27 -26.97 4.92
C PRO A 387 -10.31 -26.16 3.62
N PRO A 388 -11.24 -26.48 2.70
CA PRO A 388 -11.54 -25.60 1.58
C PRO A 388 -11.86 -24.19 2.06
N MET A 389 -11.28 -23.17 1.41
CA MET A 389 -11.41 -21.77 1.85
C MET A 389 -12.87 -21.32 1.96
N LEU A 390 -13.74 -21.72 1.02
CA LEU A 390 -15.16 -21.35 1.05
C LEU A 390 -15.89 -21.99 2.23
N MET A 391 -15.47 -23.18 2.66
CA MET A 391 -16.07 -23.89 3.80
C MET A 391 -15.70 -23.20 5.11
N PHE A 392 -14.43 -22.82 5.29
CA PHE A 392 -14.01 -22.05 6.47
C PHE A 392 -14.72 -20.68 6.54
N ARG A 393 -14.86 -20.01 5.38
CA ARG A 393 -15.64 -18.77 5.28
C ARG A 393 -17.11 -18.98 5.62
N SER A 394 -17.70 -20.09 5.18
CA SER A 394 -19.09 -20.44 5.52
C SER A 394 -19.25 -20.66 7.03
N ALA A 395 -18.29 -21.31 7.68
CA ALA A 395 -18.31 -21.49 9.14
C ALA A 395 -18.30 -20.16 9.91
N LEU A 396 -17.52 -19.17 9.47
CA LEU A 396 -17.54 -17.82 10.05
C LEU A 396 -18.89 -17.13 9.86
N LEU A 397 -19.45 -17.21 8.64
CA LEU A 397 -20.74 -16.59 8.31
C LEU A 397 -21.89 -17.23 9.08
N ASN A 398 -21.94 -18.56 9.15
CA ASN A 398 -22.94 -19.32 9.92
C ASN A 398 -22.84 -19.04 11.42
N ALA A 399 -21.64 -18.71 11.93
CA ALA A 399 -21.43 -18.29 13.31
C ALA A 399 -21.80 -16.81 13.57
N GLY A 400 -22.32 -16.09 12.55
CA GLY A 400 -22.79 -14.70 12.68
C GLY A 400 -21.72 -13.63 12.44
N TYR A 401 -20.55 -14.00 11.93
CA TYR A 401 -19.43 -13.09 11.70
C TYR A 401 -19.23 -12.78 10.22
N LYS A 402 -18.69 -11.59 9.92
CA LYS A 402 -18.34 -11.17 8.57
C LYS A 402 -16.96 -11.72 8.21
N VAL A 403 -16.76 -12.02 6.94
CA VAL A 403 -15.46 -12.48 6.44
C VAL A 403 -15.15 -11.98 5.03
N SER A 404 -13.97 -11.41 4.86
CA SER A 404 -13.39 -11.06 3.55
C SER A 404 -12.03 -11.71 3.36
N TYR A 405 -11.53 -11.60 2.13
CA TYR A 405 -10.09 -11.69 1.90
C TYR A 405 -9.46 -10.33 2.21
N SER A 406 -8.15 -10.31 2.40
CA SER A 406 -7.31 -9.13 2.28
C SER A 406 -6.57 -9.15 0.95
N HIS A 407 -6.47 -7.99 0.28
CA HIS A 407 -5.68 -7.86 -0.95
C HIS A 407 -4.20 -8.21 -0.73
N ALA A 408 -3.72 -8.15 0.51
CA ALA A 408 -2.33 -8.45 0.87
C ALA A 408 -1.99 -9.95 0.91
N SER A 409 -2.97 -10.87 0.90
CA SER A 409 -2.71 -12.31 0.93
C SER A 409 -3.86 -13.14 0.33
N LYS A 410 -3.54 -14.04 -0.61
CA LYS A 410 -4.53 -14.90 -1.29
C LYS A 410 -5.22 -15.95 -0.41
N VAL A 411 -4.60 -16.32 0.71
CA VAL A 411 -5.11 -17.31 1.67
C VAL A 411 -5.58 -16.66 2.98
N SER A 412 -5.84 -15.35 2.93
CA SER A 412 -6.26 -14.57 4.08
C SER A 412 -7.70 -14.84 4.49
N ILE A 413 -7.92 -14.74 5.79
CA ILE A 413 -9.21 -14.68 6.46
C ILE A 413 -9.19 -13.41 7.28
N LYS A 414 -9.94 -12.40 6.82
CA LYS A 414 -10.14 -11.14 7.53
C LYS A 414 -11.57 -11.14 8.06
N SER A 415 -11.75 -10.97 9.36
CA SER A 415 -13.05 -11.15 10.01
C SER A 415 -13.19 -10.27 11.25
N ASP A 416 -14.43 -10.00 11.63
CA ASP A 416 -14.80 -9.43 12.93
C ASP A 416 -14.98 -10.49 14.03
N ALA A 417 -14.79 -11.76 13.70
CA ALA A 417 -14.77 -12.84 14.68
C ALA A 417 -13.63 -12.68 15.70
N PRO A 418 -13.90 -12.80 17.00
CA PRO A 418 -12.86 -12.83 18.01
C PRO A 418 -12.04 -14.13 17.89
N ASN A 419 -10.79 -14.10 18.35
CA ASN A 419 -9.88 -15.23 18.16
C ASN A 419 -10.40 -16.55 18.78
N ASN A 420 -11.24 -16.52 19.83
CA ASN A 420 -11.85 -17.74 20.38
C ASN A 420 -12.75 -18.45 19.37
N VAL A 421 -13.50 -17.69 18.56
CA VAL A 421 -14.37 -18.23 17.50
C VAL A 421 -13.53 -18.83 16.38
N ILE A 422 -12.45 -18.15 15.98
CA ILE A 422 -11.52 -18.70 14.97
C ILE A 422 -10.97 -20.05 15.44
N TRP A 423 -10.56 -20.17 16.71
CA TRP A 423 -10.11 -21.43 17.27
C TRP A 423 -11.24 -22.46 17.47
N ASP A 424 -12.47 -22.03 17.75
CA ASP A 424 -13.65 -22.93 17.81
C ASP A 424 -13.90 -23.60 16.45
N ILE A 425 -13.77 -22.85 15.35
CA ILE A 425 -13.89 -23.39 13.98
C ILE A 425 -12.78 -24.40 13.71
N VAL A 426 -11.54 -24.08 14.07
CA VAL A 426 -10.40 -25.01 13.93
C VAL A 426 -10.64 -26.30 14.73
N ARG A 427 -11.13 -26.21 15.96
CA ARG A 427 -11.49 -27.37 16.79
C ARG A 427 -12.62 -28.19 16.17
N ALA A 428 -13.67 -27.55 15.67
CA ALA A 428 -14.77 -28.24 15.01
C ALA A 428 -14.28 -29.00 13.77
N TRP A 429 -13.41 -28.38 12.96
CA TRP A 429 -12.80 -29.03 11.80
C TRP A 429 -11.93 -30.22 12.19
N GLU A 430 -11.14 -30.10 13.26
CA GLU A 430 -10.29 -31.19 13.75
C GLU A 430 -11.10 -32.37 14.27
N LYS A 431 -12.28 -32.16 14.88
CA LYS A 431 -13.18 -33.27 15.27
C LYS A 431 -13.63 -34.12 14.09
N GLU A 432 -13.89 -33.50 12.94
CA GLU A 432 -14.23 -34.20 11.69
C GLU A 432 -12.98 -34.78 10.99
N HIS A 433 -11.81 -34.19 11.23
CA HIS A 433 -10.53 -34.52 10.58
C HIS A 433 -9.39 -34.66 11.62
N PRO A 434 -9.41 -35.73 12.43
CA PRO A 434 -8.61 -35.83 13.65
C PRO A 434 -7.11 -35.83 13.38
N VAL A 435 -6.36 -35.08 14.19
CA VAL A 435 -4.90 -35.10 14.17
C VAL A 435 -4.35 -36.28 14.95
N ARG A 436 -3.14 -36.73 14.59
CA ARG A 436 -2.44 -37.77 15.36
C ARG A 436 -1.89 -37.16 16.67
N GLN A 437 -2.74 -37.06 17.70
CA GLN A 437 -2.40 -36.39 18.97
C GLN A 437 -1.10 -36.89 19.62
N LYS A 438 -0.80 -38.20 19.52
CA LYS A 438 0.45 -38.81 20.01
C LYS A 438 1.74 -38.20 19.41
N LYS A 439 1.63 -37.47 18.30
CA LYS A 439 2.76 -36.77 17.64
C LYS A 439 2.91 -35.31 18.06
N LEU A 440 1.99 -34.78 18.87
CA LEU A 440 2.05 -33.41 19.37
C LEU A 440 2.84 -33.38 20.67
N ALA A 441 3.72 -32.40 20.82
CA ALA A 441 4.43 -32.20 22.09
C ALA A 441 3.45 -31.73 23.18
N GLU A 442 3.62 -32.21 24.42
CA GLU A 442 2.74 -31.97 25.57
C GLU A 442 2.51 -30.49 25.88
N ASN A 443 3.51 -29.65 25.61
CA ASN A 443 3.43 -28.19 25.84
C ASN A 443 3.23 -27.38 24.55
N SER A 444 2.92 -28.03 23.43
CA SER A 444 2.74 -27.34 22.15
C SER A 444 1.52 -26.41 22.14
N PRO A 445 1.52 -25.35 21.31
CA PRO A 445 0.32 -24.56 21.09
C PRO A 445 -0.87 -25.41 20.61
N ALA A 446 -0.59 -26.41 19.76
CA ALA A 446 -1.58 -27.30 19.18
C ALA A 446 -2.43 -28.00 20.25
N ILE A 447 -1.79 -28.70 21.19
CA ILE A 447 -2.51 -29.51 22.18
C ILE A 447 -3.32 -28.64 23.14
N ARG A 448 -2.80 -27.46 23.52
CA ARG A 448 -3.52 -26.50 24.36
C ARG A 448 -4.77 -25.95 23.67
N ILE A 449 -4.67 -25.63 22.39
CA ILE A 449 -5.81 -25.13 21.59
C ILE A 449 -6.86 -26.24 21.41
N LEU A 450 -6.44 -27.45 21.04
CA LEU A 450 -7.35 -28.56 20.71
C LEU A 450 -8.05 -29.14 21.95
N ASN A 451 -7.39 -29.15 23.12
CA ASN A 451 -8.00 -29.62 24.37
C ASN A 451 -8.92 -28.59 25.04
N THR A 452 -8.96 -27.35 24.55
CA THR A 452 -9.86 -26.33 25.09
C THR A 452 -11.29 -26.60 24.61
N ALA A 453 -12.28 -26.50 25.52
CA ALA A 453 -13.68 -26.66 25.16
C ALA A 453 -14.15 -25.58 24.17
N SER A 454 -14.95 -25.97 23.17
CA SER A 454 -15.54 -25.01 22.24
C SER A 454 -16.70 -24.26 22.87
N THR A 455 -16.78 -22.95 22.62
CA THR A 455 -17.86 -22.08 23.14
C THR A 455 -18.95 -21.79 22.11
N THR A 456 -18.62 -21.93 20.84
CA THR A 456 -19.49 -21.59 19.70
C THR A 456 -19.93 -22.86 19.00
N ASN A 457 -21.20 -22.95 18.64
CA ASN A 457 -21.69 -24.01 17.75
C ASN A 457 -21.28 -23.68 16.31
N ILE A 458 -20.52 -24.57 15.65
CA ILE A 458 -19.94 -24.34 14.33
C ILE A 458 -20.65 -25.21 13.30
N SER A 459 -21.09 -24.59 12.21
CA SER A 459 -21.67 -25.28 11.04
C SER A 459 -20.82 -25.02 9.80
N PHE A 460 -20.38 -26.08 9.13
CA PHE A 460 -19.65 -26.01 7.86
C PHE A 460 -20.56 -26.04 6.62
N ALA A 461 -21.89 -25.96 6.80
CA ALA A 461 -22.84 -25.86 5.69
C ALA A 461 -22.48 -24.66 4.80
N MET A 462 -22.47 -24.87 3.48
CA MET A 462 -22.10 -23.82 2.52
C MET A 462 -23.02 -22.61 2.64
N HIS A 463 -22.42 -21.44 2.81
CA HIS A 463 -23.14 -20.16 2.92
C HIS A 463 -23.02 -19.37 1.61
N ASP A 464 -24.11 -18.75 1.14
CA ASP A 464 -24.17 -18.06 -0.16
C ASP A 464 -23.11 -16.95 -0.29
N LEU A 465 -22.94 -16.14 0.75
CA LEU A 465 -21.93 -15.08 0.82
C LEU A 465 -20.48 -15.57 0.98
N ALA A 466 -20.24 -16.88 1.08
CA ALA A 466 -18.88 -17.40 1.22
C ALA A 466 -18.05 -17.19 -0.05
N ASN A 467 -18.66 -17.21 -1.24
CA ASN A 467 -17.96 -16.99 -2.50
C ASN A 467 -18.09 -15.52 -2.94
N PRO A 468 -17.05 -14.68 -2.80
CA PRO A 468 -17.16 -13.25 -3.13
C PRO A 468 -17.32 -13.01 -4.63
N ILE A 469 -17.91 -11.88 -5.00
CA ILE A 469 -18.25 -11.50 -6.39
C ILE A 469 -16.98 -11.48 -7.26
N SER A 470 -15.87 -10.96 -6.75
CA SER A 470 -14.57 -10.95 -7.45
C SER A 470 -14.12 -12.34 -7.89
N ARG A 471 -14.43 -13.39 -7.10
CA ARG A 471 -14.14 -14.78 -7.44
C ARG A 471 -15.15 -15.35 -8.42
N GLN A 472 -16.44 -15.06 -8.23
CA GLN A 472 -17.51 -15.49 -9.13
C GLN A 472 -17.29 -14.93 -10.56
N LYS A 473 -16.81 -13.69 -10.67
CA LYS A 473 -16.49 -13.02 -11.93
C LYS A 473 -15.08 -13.38 -12.49
N HIS A 474 -14.35 -14.29 -11.86
CA HIS A 474 -13.01 -14.70 -12.28
C HIS A 474 -12.00 -13.54 -12.48
N LEU A 475 -12.09 -12.49 -11.65
CA LEU A 475 -11.23 -11.32 -11.77
C LEU A 475 -9.77 -11.66 -11.39
N SER A 476 -8.83 -10.86 -11.90
CA SER A 476 -7.39 -10.98 -11.60
C SER A 476 -7.05 -10.46 -10.19
N ARG A 477 -7.52 -11.17 -9.17
CA ARG A 477 -7.43 -10.79 -7.75
C ARG A 477 -6.01 -10.77 -7.19
N PHE A 478 -5.20 -11.77 -7.56
CA PHE A 478 -3.84 -11.96 -7.06
C PHE A 478 -2.95 -12.40 -8.22
N GLN A 479 -2.24 -11.45 -8.84
CA GLN A 479 -1.38 -11.74 -9.97
C GLN A 479 -0.12 -12.48 -9.52
N GLN A 480 0.30 -13.48 -10.31
CA GLN A 480 1.62 -14.07 -10.16
C GLN A 480 2.65 -13.21 -10.89
N ASN A 481 3.88 -13.18 -10.38
CA ASN A 481 4.96 -12.43 -11.01
C ASN A 481 5.16 -12.89 -12.46
N PRO A 482 5.10 -11.98 -13.45
CA PRO A 482 5.09 -12.34 -14.86
C PRO A 482 6.45 -12.86 -15.37
N THR A 483 7.57 -12.55 -14.70
CA THR A 483 8.91 -13.00 -15.14
C THR A 483 9.83 -13.44 -14.00
N VAL A 484 10.83 -14.26 -14.37
CA VAL A 484 12.00 -14.61 -13.56
C VAL A 484 12.79 -13.32 -13.29
N ASN A 485 13.08 -12.99 -12.01
CA ASN A 485 13.67 -11.72 -11.54
C ASN A 485 12.74 -10.48 -11.46
N TRP A 486 11.42 -10.67 -11.45
CA TRP A 486 10.44 -9.60 -11.14
C TRP A 486 10.73 -8.98 -9.75
N GLY A 487 11.03 -7.69 -9.71
CA GLY A 487 11.48 -7.04 -8.48
C GLY A 487 11.98 -5.59 -8.66
N PRO A 488 12.32 -4.87 -7.58
CA PRO A 488 12.72 -3.47 -7.64
C PRO A 488 14.01 -3.29 -8.44
N GLY A 489 14.04 -2.37 -9.39
CA GLY A 489 15.26 -2.00 -10.12
C GLY A 489 16.39 -1.54 -9.19
N VAL A 490 17.65 -1.67 -9.63
CA VAL A 490 18.81 -1.19 -8.86
C VAL A 490 18.82 0.34 -8.88
N ARG A 491 19.08 0.97 -7.72
CA ARG A 491 19.26 2.42 -7.63
C ARG A 491 20.43 2.86 -8.53
N SER A 492 20.24 3.87 -9.36
CA SER A 492 21.33 4.46 -10.15
C SER A 492 22.42 4.98 -9.21
N ARG A 493 23.58 4.33 -9.19
CA ARG A 493 24.74 4.80 -8.42
C ARG A 493 25.47 5.87 -9.24
N THR A 494 25.27 7.13 -8.89
CA THR A 494 26.16 8.23 -9.32
C THR A 494 27.28 8.37 -8.29
N ARG A 495 28.04 7.30 -8.05
CA ARG A 495 29.30 7.36 -7.29
C ARG A 495 30.39 6.79 -8.18
N VAL A 496 31.39 7.62 -8.45
CA VAL A 496 32.64 7.25 -9.12
C VAL A 496 33.39 6.37 -8.13
N ASP A 497 33.15 5.06 -8.21
CA ASP A 497 34.13 4.05 -7.82
C ASP A 497 33.98 2.95 -8.87
N LEU A 498 35.00 2.89 -9.73
CA LEU A 498 35.21 1.84 -10.69
C LEU A 498 35.47 0.52 -9.95
N GLU A 499 35.18 -0.57 -10.66
CA GLU A 499 35.50 -1.97 -10.35
C GLU A 499 34.39 -2.82 -9.71
N ASN A 500 34.18 -3.94 -10.40
CA ASN A 500 33.31 -5.08 -10.13
C ASN A 500 31.85 -4.94 -10.57
N ALA A 501 31.62 -5.41 -11.80
CA ALA A 501 30.34 -5.93 -12.26
C ALA A 501 29.94 -7.14 -11.40
N GLU A 502 29.46 -6.90 -10.17
CA GLU A 502 28.82 -7.92 -9.35
C GLU A 502 27.49 -8.32 -10.00
N GLU A 503 27.26 -9.64 -10.13
CA GLU A 503 25.94 -10.19 -10.43
C GLU A 503 24.86 -9.48 -9.61
N SER A 504 23.79 -9.03 -10.27
CA SER A 504 22.76 -8.26 -9.57
C SER A 504 22.22 -9.05 -8.38
N LYS A 505 22.05 -8.38 -7.22
CA LYS A 505 21.49 -9.01 -5.99
C LYS A 505 20.20 -9.80 -6.23
N LYS A 506 19.43 -9.46 -7.29
CA LYS A 506 18.23 -10.19 -7.73
C LYS A 506 18.56 -11.63 -8.14
N VAL A 507 19.54 -11.80 -9.03
CA VAL A 507 19.98 -13.11 -9.54
C VAL A 507 20.49 -13.97 -8.39
N ARG A 508 21.29 -13.38 -7.48
CA ARG A 508 21.84 -14.09 -6.32
C ARG A 508 20.79 -14.58 -5.32
N ASN A 509 19.71 -13.82 -5.14
CA ASN A 509 18.66 -14.14 -4.17
C ASN A 509 17.54 -15.01 -4.75
N GLN A 510 17.45 -15.15 -6.07
CA GLN A 510 16.43 -15.96 -6.70
C GLN A 510 16.61 -17.45 -6.36
N ASN A 511 15.51 -18.10 -5.98
CA ASN A 511 15.48 -19.51 -5.61
C ASN A 511 16.46 -19.91 -4.49
N LYS A 512 16.96 -18.97 -3.67
CA LYS A 512 17.97 -19.25 -2.64
C LYS A 512 17.54 -20.38 -1.68
N HIS A 513 16.25 -20.45 -1.35
CA HIS A 513 15.71 -21.53 -0.51
C HIS A 513 15.47 -22.84 -1.27
N SER A 514 15.15 -22.77 -2.57
CA SER A 514 15.04 -23.97 -3.42
C SER A 514 16.41 -24.58 -3.70
N LYS A 515 17.42 -23.75 -3.96
CA LYS A 515 18.83 -24.15 -4.12
C LYS A 515 19.42 -24.74 -2.84
N LYS A 516 19.05 -24.20 -1.67
CA LYS A 516 19.42 -24.81 -0.37
C LYS A 516 18.76 -26.16 -0.14
N LYS A 517 17.50 -26.33 -0.57
CA LYS A 517 16.81 -27.63 -0.50
C LYS A 517 17.40 -28.64 -1.47
N SER A 518 17.72 -28.25 -2.71
CA SER A 518 18.38 -29.16 -3.66
C SER A 518 19.77 -29.55 -3.18
N ALA A 519 20.58 -28.59 -2.71
CA ALA A 519 21.91 -28.89 -2.16
C ALA A 519 21.87 -29.80 -0.92
N ALA A 520 20.83 -29.69 -0.08
CA ALA A 520 20.65 -30.59 1.06
C ALA A 520 20.20 -32.01 0.64
N VAL A 521 19.45 -32.12 -0.46
CA VAL A 521 19.07 -33.42 -1.06
C VAL A 521 20.27 -34.06 -1.77
N ASP A 522 21.06 -33.27 -2.50
CA ASP A 522 22.27 -33.75 -3.18
C ASP A 522 23.34 -34.20 -2.16
N GLN A 523 23.46 -33.52 -1.02
CA GLN A 523 24.34 -33.96 0.08
C GLN A 523 23.86 -35.25 0.76
N GLN A 524 22.56 -35.55 0.76
CA GLN A 524 22.03 -36.82 1.26
C GLN A 524 22.21 -37.97 0.27
N ILE A 525 22.28 -37.69 -1.03
CA ILE A 525 22.50 -38.69 -2.08
C ILE A 525 23.99 -39.07 -2.18
N ILE A 526 24.91 -38.19 -1.76
CA ILE A 526 26.36 -38.46 -1.73
C ILE A 526 26.79 -39.23 -0.44
N GLN A 527 25.90 -39.38 0.55
CA GLN A 527 26.16 -40.10 1.80
C GLN A 527 25.41 -41.45 1.92
N GLN A 528 24.84 -41.95 0.83
CA GLN A 528 24.43 -43.36 0.65
C GLN A 528 25.31 -43.99 -0.41
#